data_AF-A0A244CQP6-F1
#
_entry.id   AF-A0A244CQP6-F1
#
_cell.length_a   1.000
_cell.length_b   1.000
_cell.length_c   1.000
_cell.angle_alpha   90.00
_cell.angle_beta   90.00
_cell.angle_gamma   90.00
#
_symmetry.space_group_name_H-M   'P 1'
#
loop_
_entity.id
_entity.type
_entity.pdbx_description
1 polymer ?
#
loop_
_entity_poly.entity_id
_entity_poly.type
_entity_poly.pdbx_seq_one_letter_code
_entity_poly.pdbx_strand_id
1 'polypeptide(L)'
;MIDINSVLIYIYNGHAVFVCLVFFAFIYIKDYKAATFSFCTAISFLIGIAAQGFLYENDNSFVYRYIFWASNDLIWMACIAYLAIKDKVYLLQSIIGQLVVALSPIIQIFRLLDRHLWDLSYSDLLYKSILPLINFAIVFICFIPFFTFFFNKSKSQKQLAK
;
A
#
# COMPACT_ATOMS: atom_id res chain seq x y z
N MET A 1 -5.69 -8.96 -29.00
CA MET A 1 -6.03 -7.60 -28.54
C MET A 1 -6.01 -7.65 -27.02
N ILE A 2 -5.09 -6.96 -26.36
CA ILE A 2 -4.96 -7.03 -24.90
C ILE A 2 -6.17 -6.30 -24.31
N ASP A 3 -7.03 -7.02 -23.57
CA ASP A 3 -8.21 -6.45 -22.94
C ASP A 3 -7.78 -5.54 -21.78
N ILE A 4 -8.19 -4.27 -21.85
CA ILE A 4 -7.84 -3.21 -20.90
C ILE A 4 -8.27 -3.60 -19.47
N ASN A 5 -9.38 -4.35 -19.33
CA ASN A 5 -9.84 -4.83 -18.03
C ASN A 5 -8.89 -5.87 -17.45
N SER A 6 -8.39 -6.80 -18.27
CA SER A 6 -7.37 -7.76 -17.81
C SER A 6 -6.04 -7.10 -17.44
N VAL A 7 -5.65 -6.01 -18.10
CA VAL A 7 -4.46 -5.22 -17.72
C VAL A 7 -4.67 -4.50 -16.39
N LEU A 8 -5.84 -3.89 -16.17
CA LEU A 8 -6.20 -3.25 -14.91
C LEU A 8 -6.21 -4.25 -13.74
N ILE A 9 -6.75 -5.45 -13.96
CA ILE A 9 -6.74 -6.54 -12.96
C ILE A 9 -5.30 -7.00 -12.68
N TYR A 10 -4.45 -7.13 -13.71
CA TYR A 10 -3.03 -7.46 -13.54
C TYR A 10 -2.24 -6.37 -12.82
N ILE A 11 -2.54 -5.10 -13.07
CA ILE A 11 -1.91 -3.96 -12.36
C ILE A 11 -2.36 -3.95 -10.90
N TYR A 12 -3.65 -4.14 -10.64
CA TYR A 12 -4.20 -4.20 -9.28
C TYR A 12 -3.57 -5.34 -8.46
N ASN A 13 -3.48 -6.53 -9.04
CA ASN A 13 -2.78 -7.66 -8.43
C ASN A 13 -1.25 -7.50 -8.43
N GLY A 14 -0.71 -6.72 -9.37
CA GLY A 14 0.72 -6.47 -9.54
C GLY A 14 1.32 -5.76 -8.34
N HIS A 15 0.57 -4.88 -7.66
CA HIS A 15 1.05 -4.18 -6.47
C HIS A 15 1.52 -5.14 -5.38
N ALA A 16 0.76 -6.19 -5.07
CA ALA A 16 1.15 -7.19 -4.07
C ALA A 16 2.42 -7.94 -4.49
N VAL A 17 2.52 -8.30 -5.77
CA VAL A 17 3.71 -8.96 -6.32
C VAL A 17 4.95 -8.07 -6.18
N PHE A 18 4.84 -6.78 -6.53
CA PHE A 18 5.96 -5.84 -6.40
C PHE A 18 6.41 -5.67 -4.95
N VAL A 19 5.48 -5.55 -3.99
CA VAL A 19 5.84 -5.42 -2.56
C VAL A 19 6.50 -6.70 -2.04
N CYS A 20 6.02 -7.88 -2.46
CA CYS A 20 6.66 -9.16 -2.13
C CYS A 20 8.09 -9.23 -2.69
N LEU A 21 8.31 -8.82 -3.94
CA LEU A 21 9.66 -8.77 -4.54
C LEU A 21 10.59 -7.83 -3.76
N VAL A 22 10.10 -6.65 -3.39
CA VAL A 22 10.83 -5.67 -2.57
C VAL A 22 11.23 -6.25 -1.22
N PHE A 23 10.29 -6.93 -0.55
CA PHE A 23 10.56 -7.61 0.71
C PHE A 23 11.70 -8.63 0.60
N PHE A 24 11.65 -9.54 -0.39
CA PHE A 24 12.72 -10.51 -0.61
C PHE A 24 14.06 -9.85 -0.96
N ALA A 25 14.03 -8.78 -1.73
CA ALA A 25 15.24 -8.04 -2.10
C ALA A 25 15.89 -7.35 -0.88
N PHE A 26 15.11 -6.83 0.07
CA PHE A 26 15.68 -6.29 1.32
C PHE A 26 16.19 -7.36 2.28
N ILE A 27 15.57 -8.55 2.32
CA ILE A 27 16.15 -9.70 3.02
C ILE A 27 17.52 -10.03 2.45
N TYR A 28 17.66 -10.07 1.13
CA TYR A 28 18.94 -10.36 0.47
C TYR A 28 20.01 -9.31 0.79
N ILE A 29 19.64 -8.02 0.82
CA ILE A 29 20.54 -6.90 1.18
C ILE A 29 20.80 -6.82 2.70
N LYS A 30 20.09 -7.61 3.51
CA LYS A 30 20.11 -7.61 4.98
C LYS A 30 19.66 -6.28 5.60
N ASP A 31 18.81 -5.53 4.91
CA ASP A 31 18.13 -4.36 5.47
C ASP A 31 16.81 -4.79 6.12
N TYR A 32 16.90 -5.23 7.37
CA TYR A 32 15.75 -5.74 8.11
C TYR A 32 14.71 -4.66 8.44
N LYS A 33 15.11 -3.37 8.50
CA LYS A 33 14.16 -2.28 8.79
C LYS A 33 13.25 -2.03 7.60
N ALA A 34 13.83 -1.95 6.40
CA ALA A 34 13.07 -1.84 5.15
C ALA A 34 12.28 -3.12 4.84
N ALA A 35 12.85 -4.30 5.14
CA ALA A 35 12.16 -5.57 4.99
C ALA A 35 10.91 -5.66 5.88
N THR A 36 11.00 -5.23 7.14
CA THR A 36 9.85 -5.25 8.07
C THR A 36 8.69 -4.39 7.57
N PHE A 37 8.99 -3.18 7.08
CA PHE A 37 7.97 -2.29 6.50
C PHE A 37 7.30 -2.94 5.27
N SER A 38 8.11 -3.50 4.37
CA SER A 38 7.63 -4.15 3.14
C SER A 38 6.82 -5.41 3.45
N PHE A 39 7.19 -6.15 4.50
CA PHE A 39 6.48 -7.35 4.96
C PHE A 39 5.07 -7.04 5.46
N CYS A 40 4.93 -6.05 6.35
CA CYS A 40 3.62 -5.61 6.85
C CYS A 40 2.72 -5.13 5.70
N THR A 41 3.31 -4.44 4.72
CA THR A 41 2.61 -3.98 3.52
C THR A 41 2.18 -5.14 2.62
N ALA A 42 3.05 -6.14 2.42
CA ALA A 42 2.72 -7.35 1.66
C ALA A 42 1.56 -8.10 2.29
N ILE A 43 1.57 -8.30 3.61
CA ILE A 43 0.47 -8.97 4.33
C ILE A 43 -0.85 -8.24 4.10
N SER A 44 -0.87 -6.92 4.30
CA SER A 44 -2.09 -6.12 4.10
C SER A 44 -2.65 -6.25 2.68
N PHE A 45 -1.78 -6.21 1.66
CA PHE A 45 -2.20 -6.35 0.26
C PHE A 45 -2.69 -7.77 -0.05
N LEU A 46 -2.04 -8.80 0.49
CA LEU A 46 -2.46 -10.19 0.32
C LEU A 46 -3.79 -10.49 1.01
N ILE A 47 -4.01 -9.96 2.21
CA ILE A 47 -5.31 -10.04 2.91
C ILE A 47 -6.39 -9.38 2.04
N GLY A 48 -6.09 -8.21 1.47
CA GLY A 48 -6.96 -7.53 0.54
C GLY A 48 -7.38 -8.40 -0.65
N ILE A 49 -6.40 -8.93 -1.38
CA ILE A 49 -6.66 -9.80 -2.54
C ILE A 49 -7.47 -11.04 -2.15
N ALA A 50 -7.12 -11.69 -1.04
CA ALA A 50 -7.81 -12.89 -0.57
C ALA A 50 -9.27 -12.60 -0.18
N ALA A 51 -9.54 -11.45 0.45
CA ALA A 51 -10.89 -11.06 0.86
C ALA A 51 -11.73 -10.51 -0.30
N GLN A 52 -11.12 -10.06 -1.39
CA GLN A 52 -11.82 -9.39 -2.49
C GLN A 52 -12.93 -10.26 -3.09
N GLY A 53 -12.65 -11.52 -3.45
CA GLY A 53 -13.67 -12.40 -4.03
C GLY A 53 -14.89 -12.56 -3.12
N PHE A 54 -14.63 -12.92 -1.85
CA PHE A 54 -15.66 -13.11 -0.84
C PHE A 54 -16.52 -11.86 -0.60
N LEU A 55 -15.89 -10.68 -0.55
CA LEU A 55 -16.59 -9.42 -0.33
C LEU A 55 -17.46 -9.02 -1.52
N TYR A 56 -17.00 -9.24 -2.75
CA TYR A 56 -17.77 -8.88 -3.93
C TYR A 56 -19.00 -9.79 -4.13
N GLU A 57 -18.90 -11.07 -3.75
CA GLU A 57 -19.99 -12.04 -3.86
C GLU A 57 -21.07 -11.86 -2.77
N ASN A 58 -20.68 -11.47 -1.55
CA ASN A 58 -21.61 -11.41 -0.41
C ASN A 58 -22.14 -10.01 -0.07
N ASP A 59 -21.56 -8.95 -0.64
CA ASP A 59 -21.94 -7.56 -0.32
C ASP A 59 -22.84 -6.94 -1.41
N ASN A 60 -24.10 -7.36 -1.44
CA ASN A 60 -25.14 -6.82 -2.33
C ASN A 60 -25.45 -5.34 -2.07
N SER A 61 -25.24 -4.87 -0.84
CA SER A 61 -25.51 -3.48 -0.43
C SER A 61 -24.33 -2.54 -0.63
N PHE A 62 -23.16 -3.04 -1.04
CA PHE A 62 -21.92 -2.26 -1.17
C PHE A 62 -21.53 -1.53 0.11
N VAL A 63 -21.73 -2.14 1.28
CA VAL A 63 -21.43 -1.53 2.60
C VAL A 63 -20.25 -2.22 3.24
N TYR A 64 -20.30 -3.55 3.32
CA TYR A 64 -19.32 -4.33 4.07
C TYR A 64 -17.92 -4.25 3.48
N ARG A 65 -17.80 -4.12 2.15
CA ARG A 65 -16.51 -3.96 1.50
C ARG A 65 -15.77 -2.71 1.99
N TYR A 66 -16.43 -1.55 2.06
CA TYR A 66 -15.76 -0.29 2.42
C TYR A 66 -15.30 -0.29 3.88
N ILE A 67 -16.10 -0.88 4.77
CA ILE A 67 -15.74 -1.06 6.18
C ILE A 67 -14.52 -1.98 6.30
N PHE A 68 -14.52 -3.11 5.59
CA PHE A 68 -13.42 -4.05 5.60
C PHE A 68 -12.11 -3.39 5.12
N TRP A 69 -12.14 -2.72 3.97
CA TRP A 69 -10.96 -2.10 3.41
C TRP A 69 -10.42 -0.96 4.28
N ALA A 70 -11.30 -0.09 4.80
CA ALA A 70 -10.92 0.95 5.74
C ALA A 70 -10.29 0.36 7.02
N SER A 71 -10.86 -0.74 7.53
CA SER A 71 -10.32 -1.42 8.71
C SER A 71 -8.94 -2.02 8.43
N ASN A 72 -8.74 -2.64 7.26
CA ASN A 72 -7.45 -3.18 6.85
C ASN A 72 -6.37 -2.09 6.79
N ASP A 73 -6.70 -0.91 6.25
CA ASP A 73 -5.78 0.23 6.19
C ASP A 73 -5.45 0.76 7.59
N LEU A 74 -6.44 0.87 8.48
CA LEU A 74 -6.22 1.29 9.88
C LEU A 74 -5.35 0.29 10.66
N ILE A 75 -5.56 -1.01 10.46
CA ILE A 75 -4.73 -2.07 11.07
C ILE A 75 -3.30 -1.96 10.56
N TRP A 76 -3.11 -1.75 9.25
CA TRP A 76 -1.78 -1.54 8.68
C TRP A 76 -1.11 -0.30 9.28
N MET A 77 -1.83 0.83 9.38
CA MET A 77 -1.31 2.06 9.97
C MET A 77 -0.89 1.84 11.43
N ALA A 78 -1.73 1.17 12.23
CA ALA A 78 -1.44 0.85 13.62
C ALA A 78 -0.21 -0.07 13.76
N CYS A 79 -0.10 -1.09 12.90
CA CYS A 79 1.04 -2.01 12.87
C CYS A 79 2.34 -1.28 12.57
N ILE A 80 2.37 -0.44 11.52
CA ILE A 80 3.55 0.34 11.13
C ILE A 80 3.92 1.37 12.21
N ALA A 81 2.94 2.08 12.78
CA ALA A 81 3.17 3.02 13.87
C ALA A 81 3.81 2.34 15.08
N TYR A 82 3.28 1.19 15.49
CA TYR A 82 3.82 0.40 16.59
C TYR A 82 5.27 -0.04 16.31
N LEU A 83 5.55 -0.53 15.10
CA LEU A 83 6.89 -0.97 14.72
C LEU A 83 7.87 0.20 14.61
N ALA A 84 7.41 1.40 14.24
CA ALA A 84 8.23 2.61 14.20
C ALA A 84 8.65 3.03 15.61
N ILE A 85 7.74 2.98 16.59
CA ILE A 85 8.04 3.26 18.01
C ILE A 85 9.07 2.26 18.56
N LYS A 86 9.10 1.02 18.04
CA LYS A 86 10.08 -0.02 18.42
C LYS A 86 11.38 0.03 17.61
N ASP A 87 11.61 1.08 16.81
CA ASP A 87 12.76 1.23 15.91
C ASP A 87 12.96 0.07 14.92
N LYS A 88 11.89 -0.67 14.62
CA LYS A 88 11.92 -1.82 13.69
C LYS A 88 11.70 -1.42 12.24
N VAL A 89 11.26 -0.18 11.98
CA VAL A 89 11.11 0.39 10.63
C VAL A 89 11.72 1.79 10.59
N TYR A 90 12.01 2.31 9.39
CA TYR A 90 12.49 3.68 9.24
C TYR A 90 11.38 4.68 9.57
N LEU A 91 11.68 5.62 10.47
CA LEU A 91 10.71 6.63 10.91
C LEU A 91 10.14 7.46 9.74
N LEU A 92 11.01 7.88 8.80
CA LEU A 92 10.57 8.64 7.63
C LEU A 92 9.62 7.83 6.73
N GLN A 93 9.91 6.53 6.51
CA GLN A 93 8.99 5.65 5.77
C GLN A 93 7.65 5.50 6.49
N SER A 94 7.66 5.37 7.82
CA SER A 94 6.45 5.32 8.62
C SER A 94 5.62 6.60 8.49
N ILE A 95 6.25 7.78 8.62
CA ILE A 95 5.56 9.08 8.55
C ILE A 95 4.94 9.28 7.16
N ILE A 96 5.73 9.12 6.09
CA ILE A 96 5.23 9.29 4.72
C ILE A 96 4.15 8.25 4.40
N GLY A 97 4.38 6.99 4.80
CA GLY A 97 3.40 5.91 4.61
C GLY A 97 2.06 6.21 5.27
N GLN A 98 2.07 6.67 6.53
CA GLN A 98 0.83 7.03 7.23
C GLN A 98 0.11 8.21 6.57
N LEU A 99 0.83 9.26 6.15
CA LEU A 99 0.23 10.41 5.47
C LEU A 99 -0.48 10.00 4.18
N VAL A 100 0.14 9.10 3.41
CA VAL A 100 -0.43 8.60 2.15
C VAL A 100 -1.60 7.64 2.40
N VAL A 101 -1.44 6.66 3.29
CA VAL A 101 -2.50 5.67 3.57
C VAL A 101 -3.72 6.31 4.22
N ALA A 102 -3.55 7.31 5.09
CA ALA A 102 -4.67 7.94 5.81
C ALA A 102 -5.78 8.48 4.87
N LEU A 103 -5.44 8.83 3.63
CA LEU A 103 -6.41 9.24 2.62
C LEU A 103 -7.37 8.11 2.21
N SER A 104 -6.91 6.86 2.23
CA SER A 104 -7.71 5.69 1.84
C SER A 104 -8.94 5.48 2.74
N PRO A 105 -8.81 5.30 4.08
CA PRO A 105 -9.98 5.09 4.94
C PRO A 105 -10.92 6.29 4.94
N ILE A 106 -10.41 7.53 4.75
CA ILE A 106 -11.25 8.73 4.60
C ILE A 106 -12.15 8.59 3.36
N ILE A 107 -11.58 8.21 2.22
CA ILE A 107 -12.33 8.01 0.97
C ILE A 107 -13.31 6.85 1.09
N GLN A 108 -12.93 5.77 1.78
CA GLN A 108 -13.80 4.60 2.02
C GLN A 108 -15.03 4.98 2.84
N ILE A 109 -14.85 5.75 3.92
CA ILE A 109 -15.94 6.24 4.76
C ILE A 109 -16.80 7.25 3.99
N PHE A 110 -16.18 8.16 3.24
CA PHE A 110 -16.92 9.11 2.40
C PHE A 110 -17.81 8.38 1.39
N ARG A 111 -17.29 7.33 0.73
CA ARG A 111 -18.07 6.52 -0.22
C ARG A 111 -19.22 5.78 0.47
N LEU A 112 -18.98 5.28 1.69
CA LEU A 112 -20.01 4.65 2.50
C LEU A 112 -21.15 5.63 2.84
N LEU A 113 -20.83 6.86 3.26
CA LEU A 113 -21.82 7.89 3.57
C LEU A 113 -22.58 8.34 2.32
N ASP A 114 -21.87 8.59 1.23
CA ASP A 114 -22.46 9.05 -0.03
C ASP A 114 -23.49 8.07 -0.58
N ARG A 115 -23.21 6.76 -0.52
CA ARG A 115 -24.13 5.71 -0.96
C ARG A 115 -25.47 5.74 -0.21
N HIS A 116 -25.47 6.14 1.07
CA HIS A 116 -26.69 6.18 1.89
C HIS A 116 -27.43 7.52 1.81
N LEU A 117 -26.74 8.61 1.47
CA LEU A 117 -27.28 9.97 1.59
C LEU A 117 -27.55 10.64 0.25
N TRP A 118 -26.71 10.43 -0.77
CA TRP A 118 -26.70 11.30 -1.95
C TRP A 118 -26.47 10.60 -3.30
N ASP A 119 -26.00 9.35 -3.32
CA ASP A 119 -25.73 8.51 -4.52
C ASP A 119 -25.08 9.30 -5.69
N LEU A 120 -24.06 10.11 -5.37
CA LEU A 120 -23.42 10.98 -6.34
C LEU A 120 -22.44 10.19 -7.23
N SER A 121 -22.58 10.33 -8.55
CA SER A 121 -21.64 9.72 -9.52
C SER A 121 -20.19 10.21 -9.35
N TYR A 122 -19.97 11.37 -8.73
CA TYR A 122 -18.65 11.94 -8.49
C TYR A 122 -17.82 11.15 -7.46
N SER A 123 -18.45 10.61 -6.41
CA SER A 123 -17.74 9.87 -5.35
C SER A 123 -17.15 8.55 -5.87
N ASP A 124 -17.83 7.91 -6.82
CA ASP A 124 -17.38 6.67 -7.46
C ASP A 124 -16.12 6.89 -8.31
N LEU A 125 -16.09 8.00 -9.04
CA LEU A 125 -14.94 8.39 -9.85
C LEU A 125 -13.72 8.70 -8.99
N LEU A 126 -13.90 9.45 -7.89
CA LEU A 126 -12.84 9.70 -6.91
C LEU A 126 -12.31 8.41 -6.31
N TYR A 127 -13.20 7.51 -5.87
CA TYR A 127 -12.84 6.21 -5.29
C TYR A 127 -11.98 5.39 -6.25
N LYS A 128 -12.43 5.23 -7.50
CA LYS A 128 -11.73 4.43 -8.52
C LYS A 128 -10.41 5.03 -9.00
N SER A 129 -10.24 6.35 -8.88
CA SER A 129 -9.05 7.05 -9.37
C SER A 129 -7.98 7.20 -8.29
N ILE A 130 -8.40 7.55 -7.07
CA ILE A 130 -7.46 7.90 -5.98
C ILE A 130 -6.92 6.65 -5.28
N LEU A 131 -7.74 5.60 -5.07
CA LEU A 131 -7.27 4.40 -4.38
C LEU A 131 -6.11 3.68 -5.09
N PRO A 132 -6.14 3.46 -6.42
CA PRO A 132 -4.99 2.91 -7.13
C PRO A 132 -3.75 3.79 -7.00
N LEU A 133 -3.92 5.11 -6.98
CA LEU A 133 -2.82 6.05 -6.82
C LEU A 133 -2.20 5.96 -5.42
N ILE A 134 -3.02 5.84 -4.37
CA ILE A 134 -2.56 5.62 -2.99
C ILE A 134 -1.77 4.31 -2.93
N ASN A 135 -2.33 3.20 -3.44
CA ASN A 135 -1.66 1.90 -3.44
C ASN A 135 -0.31 1.97 -4.18
N PHE A 136 -0.26 2.64 -5.32
CA PHE A 136 0.97 2.84 -6.07
C PHE A 136 2.01 3.66 -5.30
N ALA A 137 1.58 4.73 -4.62
CA ALA A 137 2.43 5.53 -3.76
C ALA A 137 3.01 4.70 -2.59
N ILE A 138 2.22 3.80 -1.99
CA ILE A 138 2.72 2.89 -0.94
C ILE A 138 3.76 1.92 -1.49
N VAL A 139 3.54 1.35 -2.68
CA VAL A 139 4.56 0.51 -3.34
C VAL A 139 5.85 1.30 -3.53
N PHE A 140 5.78 2.54 -4.03
CA PHE A 140 6.96 3.41 -4.16
C PHE A 140 7.67 3.69 -2.85
N ILE A 141 6.93 3.90 -1.76
CA ILE A 141 7.51 4.13 -0.43
C ILE A 141 8.31 2.91 0.03
N CYS A 142 7.87 1.70 -0.31
CA CYS A 142 8.64 0.48 -0.05
C CYS A 142 9.99 0.51 -0.80
N PHE A 143 10.08 1.12 -1.98
CA PHE A 143 11.33 1.24 -2.73
C PHE A 143 12.28 2.36 -2.25
N ILE A 144 11.84 3.31 -1.41
CA ILE A 144 12.68 4.44 -0.94
C ILE A 144 14.08 4.02 -0.43
N PRO A 145 14.23 2.96 0.40
CA PRO A 145 15.52 2.56 0.94
C PRO A 145 16.49 2.01 -0.11
N PHE A 146 16.01 1.55 -1.27
CA PHE A 146 16.91 1.18 -2.37
C PHE A 146 17.71 2.39 -2.85
N PHE A 147 17.04 3.52 -3.04
CA PHE A 147 17.70 4.73 -3.51
C PHE A 147 18.79 5.16 -2.52
N THR A 148 18.48 5.20 -1.22
CA THR A 148 19.46 5.57 -0.19
C THR A 148 20.65 4.62 -0.14
N PHE A 149 20.41 3.30 -0.29
CA PHE A 149 21.47 2.30 -0.38
C PHE A 149 22.40 2.52 -1.58
N PHE A 150 21.85 2.73 -2.78
CA PHE A 150 22.65 2.94 -4.00
C PHE A 150 23.45 4.25 -3.95
N PHE A 151 22.86 5.35 -3.47
CA PHE A 151 23.55 6.64 -3.35
C PHE A 151 24.72 6.57 -2.35
N ASN A 152 24.54 5.89 -1.22
CA ASN A 152 25.60 5.75 -0.22
C ASN A 152 26.76 4.88 -0.71
N LYS A 153 26.46 3.80 -1.44
CA LYS A 153 27.50 2.92 -2.04
C LYS A 153 28.30 3.65 -3.11
N SER A 154 27.66 4.46 -3.95
CA SER A 154 28.34 5.29 -4.96
C SER A 154 29.27 6.33 -4.33
N LYS A 155 28.84 6.96 -3.22
CA LYS A 155 29.65 7.94 -2.49
C LYS A 155 30.87 7.30 -1.82
N SER A 156 30.70 6.12 -1.22
CA SER A 156 31.80 5.35 -0.62
C SER A 156 32.83 4.91 -1.66
N GLN A 157 32.39 4.44 -2.83
CA GLN A 157 33.30 4.08 -3.93
C GLN A 157 34.07 5.29 -4.48
N LYS A 158 33.45 6.47 -4.58
CA LYS A 158 34.14 7.71 -4.98
C LYS A 158 35.17 8.21 -3.96
N GLN A 159 35.03 7.87 -2.68
CA GLN A 159 36.02 8.21 -1.64
C GLN A 159 37.21 7.25 -1.63
N LEU A 160 37.02 5.98 -2.00
CA LEU A 160 38.09 4.98 -2.08
C LEU A 160 38.94 5.09 -3.36
N ALA A 161 38.42 5.78 -4.39
CA ALA A 161 39.12 6.03 -5.66
C ALA A 161 39.87 7.37 -5.70
N LYS A 162 39.94 8.09 -4.56
CA LYS A 162 40.69 9.33 -4.37
C LYS A 162 41.85 9.08 -3.42
#